data_AF-A0A8T6L801-F1
#
_entry.id   AF-A0A8T6L801-F1
#
_cell.length_a   1.000
_cell.length_b   1.000
_cell.length_c   1.000
_cell.angle_alpha   90.00
_cell.angle_beta   90.00
_cell.angle_gamma   90.00
#
_symmetry.space_group_name_H-M   'P 1'
#
loop_
_entity.id
_entity.type
_entity.pdbx_description
1 polymer ?
#
loop_
_entity_poly.entity_id
_entity_poly.type
_entity_poly.pdbx_seq_one_letter_code
_entity_poly.pdbx_strand_id
1 'polypeptide(L)'
;MVTRVTHDGDYTAARTEAAKLNQATQEAERLLAEIEALPRPNTPSLRQLRKAASKRLRNATPSTVLAVANALIDNSRRWLAYELIHHHPATLTSLGLTEVEALGAGMASWSEVDTFCAYVAGPCWAKRQIDNSAILSWSQRNDRWWRRAALVATTALNVRTRGGTGDAHRTLMIAERLVADRDDMVVKALSWALRELIYWDPAAVADFLEQHDQALAPRVKREVRNKLETGLKNP
;
A
#
# COMPACT_ATOMS: atom_id res chain seq x y z
N MET A 1 -38.55 35.06 -26.32
CA MET A 1 -37.19 35.08 -25.76
C MET A 1 -36.90 33.65 -25.29
N VAL A 2 -36.32 32.81 -26.17
CA VAL A 2 -36.05 31.40 -25.88
C VAL A 2 -34.59 31.28 -25.45
N THR A 3 -34.40 30.88 -24.20
CA THR A 3 -33.09 30.65 -23.58
C THR A 3 -32.39 29.49 -24.30
N ARG A 4 -31.31 29.79 -25.02
CA ARG A 4 -30.37 28.80 -25.55
C ARG A 4 -29.71 28.11 -24.36
N VAL A 5 -30.13 26.88 -24.07
CA VAL A 5 -29.47 26.01 -23.09
C VAL A 5 -28.21 25.44 -23.72
N THR A 6 -27.10 25.55 -22.99
CA THR A 6 -25.76 25.06 -23.30
C THR A 6 -25.75 23.58 -23.68
N HIS A 7 -25.44 23.25 -24.94
CA HIS A 7 -25.23 21.86 -25.41
C HIS A 7 -23.76 21.55 -25.80
N ASP A 8 -22.92 22.57 -25.99
CA ASP A 8 -21.53 22.36 -26.47
C ASP A 8 -20.53 21.95 -25.37
N GLY A 9 -20.85 22.23 -24.09
CA GLY A 9 -20.00 21.89 -22.95
C GLY A 9 -19.94 20.39 -22.66
N ASP A 10 -21.09 19.71 -22.74
CA ASP A 10 -21.21 18.28 -22.41
C ASP A 10 -20.52 17.39 -23.45
N TYR A 11 -20.58 17.75 -24.73
CA TYR A 11 -19.91 17.01 -25.81
C TYR A 11 -18.38 17.06 -25.71
N THR A 12 -17.83 18.19 -25.26
CA THR A 12 -16.38 18.38 -25.13
C THR A 12 -15.83 17.61 -23.93
N ALA A 13 -16.55 17.62 -22.81
CA ALA A 13 -16.22 16.83 -21.63
C ALA A 13 -16.28 15.32 -21.92
N ALA A 14 -17.34 14.86 -22.60
CA ALA A 14 -17.50 13.45 -22.98
C ALA A 14 -16.38 12.97 -23.93
N ARG A 15 -16.00 13.77 -24.92
CA ARG A 15 -14.86 13.46 -25.83
C ARG A 15 -13.54 13.38 -25.08
N THR A 16 -13.32 14.29 -24.13
CA THR A 16 -12.10 14.32 -23.31
C THR A 16 -12.02 13.08 -22.43
N GLU A 17 -13.13 12.66 -21.83
CA GLU A 17 -13.17 11.46 -20.99
C GLU A 17 -12.97 10.18 -21.80
N ALA A 18 -13.63 10.06 -22.97
CA ALA A 18 -13.38 8.97 -23.90
C ALA A 18 -11.91 8.88 -24.35
N ALA A 19 -11.25 10.02 -24.59
CA ALA A 19 -9.84 10.05 -24.95
C ALA A 19 -8.93 9.54 -23.82
N LYS A 20 -9.21 9.91 -22.56
CA LYS A 20 -8.47 9.39 -21.39
C LYS A 20 -8.65 7.89 -21.23
N LEU A 21 -9.89 7.40 -21.36
CA LEU A 21 -10.19 5.98 -21.24
C LEU A 21 -9.50 5.17 -22.34
N ASN A 22 -9.49 5.68 -23.57
CA ASN A 22 -8.78 5.07 -24.69
C ASN A 22 -7.25 5.02 -24.43
N GLN A 23 -6.66 6.12 -23.93
CA GLN A 23 -5.25 6.14 -23.56
C GLN A 23 -4.92 5.11 -22.46
N ALA A 24 -5.76 5.04 -21.42
CA ALA A 24 -5.56 4.10 -20.32
C ALA A 24 -5.66 2.65 -20.81
N THR A 25 -6.66 2.34 -21.63
CA THR A 25 -6.88 1.00 -22.20
C THR A 25 -5.68 0.57 -23.03
N GLN A 26 -5.22 1.42 -23.96
CA GLN A 26 -4.07 1.12 -24.81
C GLN A 26 -2.78 0.87 -24.01
N GLU A 27 -2.52 1.65 -22.97
CA GLU A 27 -1.31 1.47 -22.16
C GLU A 27 -1.41 0.23 -21.25
N ALA A 28 -2.60 -0.08 -20.74
CA ALA A 28 -2.83 -1.31 -19.97
C ALA A 28 -2.63 -2.56 -20.85
N GLU A 29 -3.25 -2.61 -22.03
CA GLU A 29 -3.10 -3.71 -22.99
C GLU A 29 -1.63 -3.88 -23.40
N ARG A 30 -0.93 -2.79 -23.69
CA ARG A 30 0.51 -2.81 -23.98
C ARG A 30 1.29 -3.44 -22.84
N LEU A 31 1.08 -2.99 -21.60
CA LEU A 31 1.79 -3.51 -20.44
C LEU A 31 1.51 -5.01 -20.23
N LEU A 32 0.26 -5.44 -20.39
CA LEU A 32 -0.10 -6.86 -20.27
C LEU A 32 0.61 -7.71 -21.32
N ALA A 33 0.60 -7.28 -22.58
CA ALA A 33 1.31 -7.95 -23.66
C ALA A 33 2.84 -7.97 -23.43
N GLU A 34 3.41 -6.85 -22.98
CA GLU A 34 4.84 -6.76 -22.64
C GLU A 34 5.23 -7.72 -21.50
N ILE A 35 4.36 -7.90 -20.49
CA ILE A 35 4.57 -8.87 -19.39
C ILE A 35 4.53 -10.29 -19.91
N GLU A 36 3.55 -10.65 -20.74
CA GLU A 36 3.41 -11.99 -21.31
C GLU A 36 4.58 -12.36 -22.22
N ALA A 37 5.14 -11.37 -22.93
CA ALA A 37 6.31 -11.55 -23.76
C ALA A 37 7.64 -11.68 -22.98
N LEU A 38 7.66 -11.48 -21.66
CA LEU A 38 8.88 -11.59 -20.87
C LEU A 38 9.36 -13.05 -20.79
N PRO A 39 10.61 -13.36 -21.21
CA PRO A 39 11.18 -14.70 -21.02
C PRO A 39 11.25 -15.11 -19.55
N ARG A 40 11.40 -14.13 -18.65
CA ARG A 40 11.37 -14.31 -17.20
C ARG A 40 10.70 -13.11 -16.52
N PRO A 41 9.47 -13.26 -15.99
CA PRO A 41 8.76 -12.19 -15.28
C PRO A 41 9.24 -12.14 -13.82
N ASN A 42 10.40 -11.51 -13.58
CA ASN A 42 10.96 -11.29 -12.25
C ASN A 42 10.99 -9.79 -11.92
N THR A 43 11.31 -9.45 -10.67
CA THR A 43 11.29 -8.05 -10.22
C THR A 43 12.15 -7.12 -11.09
N PRO A 44 13.39 -7.46 -11.48
CA PRO A 44 14.16 -6.63 -12.41
C PRO A 44 13.47 -6.36 -13.76
N SER A 45 12.93 -7.40 -14.43
CA SER A 45 12.28 -7.22 -15.73
C SER A 45 10.98 -6.44 -15.62
N LEU A 46 10.16 -6.71 -14.60
CA LEU A 46 8.94 -5.95 -14.32
C LEU A 46 9.26 -4.47 -14.03
N ARG A 47 10.34 -4.18 -13.30
CA ARG A 47 10.79 -2.79 -13.07
C ARG A 47 11.25 -2.10 -14.35
N GLN A 48 11.79 -2.82 -15.31
CA GLN A 48 12.16 -2.25 -16.60
C GLN A 48 10.89 -1.82 -17.38
N LEU A 49 9.88 -2.69 -17.45
CA LEU A 49 8.58 -2.35 -18.04
C LEU A 49 7.94 -1.15 -17.35
N ARG A 50 7.91 -1.16 -16.01
CA ARG A 50 7.43 -0.04 -15.19
C ARG A 50 8.18 1.26 -15.52
N LYS A 51 9.50 1.23 -15.79
CA LYS A 51 10.29 2.44 -16.15
C LYS A 51 9.86 2.98 -17.51
N ALA A 52 9.61 2.09 -18.47
CA ALA A 52 9.12 2.49 -19.78
C ALA A 52 7.71 3.10 -19.67
N ALA A 53 6.79 2.45 -18.96
CA ALA A 53 5.44 2.97 -18.72
C ALA A 53 5.43 4.31 -17.99
N SER A 54 6.23 4.48 -16.91
CA SER A 54 6.34 5.77 -16.22
C SER A 54 6.81 6.91 -17.13
N LYS A 55 7.66 6.64 -18.13
CA LYS A 55 8.06 7.66 -19.12
C LYS A 55 6.90 8.03 -20.04
N ARG A 56 6.12 7.05 -20.51
CA ARG A 56 4.96 7.26 -21.38
C ARG A 56 3.82 7.98 -20.66
N LEU A 57 3.60 7.64 -19.40
CA LEU A 57 2.54 8.17 -18.55
C LEU A 57 2.93 9.44 -17.78
N ARG A 58 4.15 9.99 -17.98
CA ARG A 58 4.68 11.10 -17.18
C ARG A 58 3.73 12.31 -17.07
N ASN A 59 3.02 12.62 -18.16
CA ASN A 59 2.10 13.75 -18.24
C ASN A 59 0.63 13.30 -18.24
N ALA A 60 0.36 12.01 -17.97
CA ALA A 60 -1.00 11.51 -17.90
C ALA A 60 -1.70 12.05 -16.64
N THR A 61 -3.02 12.20 -16.74
CA THR A 61 -3.80 12.64 -15.58
C THR A 61 -3.84 11.56 -14.49
N PRO A 62 -4.04 11.91 -13.22
CA PRO A 62 -4.20 10.93 -12.15
C PRO A 62 -5.25 9.86 -12.44
N SER A 63 -6.40 10.24 -13.02
CA SER A 63 -7.47 9.29 -13.36
C SER A 63 -7.06 8.32 -14.48
N THR A 64 -6.31 8.79 -15.49
CA THR A 64 -5.74 7.90 -16.53
C THR A 64 -4.82 6.86 -15.92
N VAL A 65 -3.89 7.26 -15.04
CA VAL A 65 -2.95 6.33 -14.41
C VAL A 65 -3.67 5.35 -13.47
N LEU A 66 -4.71 5.80 -12.76
CA LEU A 66 -5.54 4.92 -11.93
C LEU A 66 -6.32 3.90 -12.78
N ALA A 67 -6.85 4.32 -13.93
CA ALA A 67 -7.51 3.40 -14.86
C ALA A 67 -6.54 2.32 -15.38
N VAL A 68 -5.30 2.68 -15.74
CA VAL A 68 -4.25 1.71 -16.09
C VAL A 68 -3.96 0.77 -14.92
N ALA A 69 -3.80 1.30 -13.71
CA ALA A 69 -3.52 0.51 -12.52
C ALA A 69 -4.66 -0.47 -12.20
N ASN A 70 -5.93 -0.06 -12.31
CA ASN A 70 -7.09 -0.93 -12.09
C ASN A 70 -7.15 -2.04 -13.14
N ALA A 71 -6.93 -1.74 -14.42
CA ALA A 71 -6.86 -2.77 -15.46
C ALA A 71 -5.75 -3.80 -15.19
N LEU A 72 -4.60 -3.37 -14.66
CA LEU A 72 -3.54 -4.28 -14.22
C LEU A 72 -3.97 -5.13 -13.01
N ILE A 73 -4.68 -4.55 -12.04
CA ILE A 73 -5.21 -5.27 -10.87
C ILE A 73 -6.21 -6.35 -11.29
N ASP A 74 -7.13 -6.03 -12.20
CA ASP A 74 -8.12 -6.95 -12.75
C ASP A 74 -7.47 -8.16 -13.45
N ASN A 75 -6.25 -7.97 -13.96
CA ASN A 75 -5.43 -9.00 -14.59
C ASN A 75 -4.36 -9.61 -13.65
N SER A 76 -4.56 -9.52 -12.33
CA SER A 76 -3.65 -10.08 -11.31
C SER A 76 -2.21 -9.54 -11.40
N ARG A 77 -2.04 -8.28 -11.83
CA ARG A 77 -0.74 -7.57 -11.92
C ARG A 77 -0.62 -6.46 -10.87
N ARG A 78 -1.19 -6.67 -9.68
CA ARG A 78 -1.20 -5.72 -8.54
C ARG A 78 0.16 -5.12 -8.23
N TRP A 79 1.22 -5.94 -8.26
CA TRP A 79 2.58 -5.47 -7.95
C TRP A 79 3.03 -4.34 -8.88
N LEU A 80 2.79 -4.48 -10.19
CA LEU A 80 3.14 -3.48 -11.18
C LEU A 80 2.24 -2.24 -11.06
N ALA A 81 0.94 -2.45 -10.80
CA ALA A 81 -0.03 -1.39 -10.58
C ALA A 81 0.40 -0.46 -9.42
N TYR A 82 0.77 -1.04 -8.29
CA TYR A 82 1.21 -0.28 -7.12
C TYR A 82 2.55 0.44 -7.34
N GLU A 83 3.53 -0.18 -8.00
CA GLU A 83 4.76 0.53 -8.39
C GLU A 83 4.46 1.70 -9.36
N LEU A 84 3.54 1.52 -10.31
CA LEU A 84 3.18 2.57 -11.27
C LEU A 84 2.58 3.79 -10.56
N ILE A 85 1.64 3.57 -9.63
CA ILE A 85 1.04 4.62 -8.79
C ILE A 85 2.11 5.32 -7.97
N HIS A 86 2.97 4.57 -7.28
CA HIS A 86 4.00 5.12 -6.41
C HIS A 86 4.99 6.01 -7.16
N HIS A 87 5.34 5.64 -8.39
CA HIS A 87 6.24 6.40 -9.24
C HIS A 87 5.56 7.46 -10.12
N HIS A 88 4.28 7.74 -9.87
CA HIS A 88 3.56 8.87 -10.47
C HIS A 88 3.07 9.83 -9.36
N PRO A 89 3.87 10.84 -8.97
CA PRO A 89 3.60 11.67 -7.79
C PRO A 89 2.22 12.35 -7.79
N ALA A 90 1.74 12.79 -8.96
CA ALA A 90 0.42 13.40 -9.09
C ALA A 90 -0.71 12.40 -8.78
N THR A 91 -0.55 11.13 -9.16
CA THR A 91 -1.53 10.07 -8.83
C THR A 91 -1.45 9.71 -7.36
N LEU A 92 -0.26 9.45 -6.82
CA LEU A 92 -0.13 9.08 -5.41
C LEU A 92 -0.71 10.18 -4.50
N THR A 93 -0.50 11.46 -4.83
CA THR A 93 -0.99 12.60 -4.05
C THR A 93 -2.50 12.82 -4.21
N SER A 94 -3.11 12.35 -5.30
CA SER A 94 -4.56 12.47 -5.51
C SER A 94 -5.38 11.39 -4.79
N LEU A 95 -4.74 10.36 -4.20
CA LEU A 95 -5.47 9.27 -3.55
C LEU A 95 -6.09 9.75 -2.22
N GLY A 96 -7.40 9.54 -2.09
CA GLY A 96 -8.11 9.58 -0.82
C GLY A 96 -8.39 8.18 -0.29
N LEU A 97 -9.15 8.11 0.81
CA LEU A 97 -9.50 6.85 1.46
C LEU A 97 -10.21 5.87 0.52
N THR A 98 -11.19 6.37 -0.26
CA THR A 98 -11.97 5.54 -1.19
C THR A 98 -11.08 4.87 -2.23
N GLU A 99 -10.17 5.61 -2.86
CA GLU A 99 -9.27 5.04 -3.87
C GLU A 99 -8.28 4.07 -3.25
N VAL A 100 -7.71 4.40 -2.07
CA VAL A 100 -6.80 3.50 -1.36
C VAL A 100 -7.50 2.19 -1.00
N GLU A 101 -8.72 2.24 -0.50
CA GLU A 101 -9.46 1.02 -0.14
C GLU A 101 -9.87 0.20 -1.36
N ALA A 102 -10.26 0.84 -2.46
CA ALA A 102 -10.54 0.16 -3.72
C ALA A 102 -9.30 -0.57 -4.26
N LEU A 103 -8.12 0.08 -4.23
CA LEU A 103 -6.85 -0.54 -4.66
C LEU A 103 -6.46 -1.75 -3.79
N GLY A 104 -6.84 -1.76 -2.52
CA GLY A 104 -6.59 -2.86 -1.58
C GLY A 104 -7.68 -3.95 -1.60
N ALA A 105 -8.81 -3.73 -2.26
CA ALA A 105 -9.90 -4.70 -2.29
C ALA A 105 -9.49 -5.98 -3.02
N GLY A 106 -9.83 -7.14 -2.46
CA GLY A 106 -9.58 -8.46 -3.04
C GLY A 106 -8.14 -8.96 -2.97
N MET A 107 -7.25 -8.32 -2.18
CA MET A 107 -5.93 -8.90 -1.89
C MET A 107 -6.09 -10.26 -1.19
N ALA A 108 -5.30 -11.24 -1.62
CA ALA A 108 -5.43 -12.62 -1.15
C ALA A 108 -4.10 -13.26 -0.74
N SER A 109 -3.00 -12.49 -0.73
CA SER A 109 -1.67 -13.00 -0.37
C SER A 109 -0.85 -11.98 0.44
N TRP A 110 0.12 -12.49 1.22
CA TRP A 110 1.05 -11.64 1.97
C TRP A 110 1.85 -10.71 1.04
N SER A 111 2.20 -11.19 -0.16
CA SER A 111 2.97 -10.40 -1.13
C SER A 111 2.18 -9.22 -1.68
N GLU A 112 0.88 -9.40 -1.92
CA GLU A 112 0.02 -8.31 -2.40
C GLU A 112 -0.17 -7.25 -1.31
N VAL A 113 -0.50 -7.67 -0.10
CA VAL A 113 -0.69 -6.76 1.05
C VAL A 113 0.59 -5.98 1.35
N ASP A 114 1.73 -6.67 1.40
CA ASP A 114 2.99 -6.01 1.74
C ASP A 114 3.40 -5.00 0.66
N THR A 115 3.10 -5.31 -0.61
CA THR A 115 3.35 -4.41 -1.74
C THR A 115 2.40 -3.22 -1.73
N PHE A 116 1.11 -3.45 -1.51
CA PHE A 116 0.09 -2.40 -1.37
C PHE A 116 0.46 -1.41 -0.26
N CYS A 117 0.81 -1.92 0.93
CA CYS A 117 1.22 -1.08 2.04
C CYS A 117 2.54 -0.33 1.79
N ALA A 118 3.51 -0.97 1.13
CA ALA A 118 4.81 -0.34 0.84
C ALA A 118 4.69 0.83 -0.15
N TYR A 119 3.82 0.71 -1.15
CA TYR A 119 3.78 1.62 -2.29
C TYR A 119 2.59 2.59 -2.28
N VAL A 120 1.48 2.21 -1.65
CA VAL A 120 0.21 2.96 -1.67
C VAL A 120 -0.21 3.35 -0.25
N ALA A 121 -0.77 2.43 0.54
CA ALA A 121 -1.44 2.77 1.79
C ALA A 121 -0.49 3.38 2.85
N GLY A 122 0.72 2.82 3.01
CA GLY A 122 1.71 3.35 3.94
C GLY A 122 2.15 4.77 3.58
N PRO A 123 2.58 5.05 2.34
CA PRO A 123 2.87 6.41 1.89
C PRO A 123 1.71 7.39 2.04
N CYS A 124 0.48 7.00 1.70
CA CYS A 124 -0.71 7.85 1.87
C CYS A 124 -0.95 8.17 3.36
N TRP A 125 -0.80 7.19 4.26
CA TRP A 125 -0.95 7.42 5.69
C TRP A 125 0.19 8.27 6.27
N ALA A 126 1.43 8.02 5.87
CA ALA A 126 2.61 8.78 6.29
C ALA A 126 2.45 10.28 5.94
N LYS A 127 1.92 10.56 4.75
CA LYS A 127 1.63 11.91 4.24
C LYS A 127 0.30 12.51 4.70
N ARG A 128 -0.43 11.84 5.60
CA ARG A 128 -1.74 12.31 6.13
C ARG A 128 -2.82 12.48 5.05
N GLN A 129 -2.74 11.74 3.94
CA GLN A 129 -3.81 11.68 2.94
C GLN A 129 -4.98 10.81 3.41
N ILE A 130 -4.70 9.85 4.29
CA ILE A 130 -5.69 9.06 5.02
C ILE A 130 -5.41 9.13 6.52
N ASP A 131 -6.46 9.12 7.31
CA ASP A 131 -6.38 9.33 8.75
C ASP A 131 -6.06 8.05 9.54
N ASN A 132 -5.64 8.24 10.79
CA ASN A 132 -5.42 7.13 11.73
C ASN A 132 -6.67 6.26 11.91
N SER A 133 -7.85 6.87 11.89
CA SER A 133 -9.14 6.18 12.03
C SER A 133 -9.38 5.18 10.90
N ALA A 134 -8.94 5.48 9.68
CA ALA A 134 -9.03 4.56 8.54
C ALA A 134 -8.19 3.31 8.80
N ILE A 135 -6.92 3.46 9.14
CA ILE A 135 -6.02 2.33 9.42
C ILE A 135 -6.49 1.53 10.63
N LEU A 136 -6.99 2.21 11.67
CA LEU A 136 -7.62 1.55 12.82
C LEU A 136 -8.84 0.73 12.41
N SER A 137 -9.68 1.21 11.49
CA SER A 137 -10.84 0.45 11.01
C SER A 137 -10.43 -0.85 10.31
N TRP A 138 -9.29 -0.86 9.61
CA TRP A 138 -8.78 -2.06 8.94
C TRP A 138 -8.42 -3.16 9.92
N SER A 139 -7.93 -2.80 11.12
CA SER A 139 -7.63 -3.76 12.20
C SER A 139 -8.85 -4.51 12.72
N GLN A 140 -10.06 -4.00 12.46
CA GLN A 140 -11.32 -4.58 12.94
C GLN A 140 -12.04 -5.40 11.86
N ARG A 141 -11.51 -5.46 10.64
CA ARG A 141 -12.14 -6.23 9.54
C ARG A 141 -11.98 -7.73 9.77
N ASN A 142 -13.03 -8.49 9.41
CA ASN A 142 -13.00 -9.96 9.44
C ASN A 142 -11.94 -10.55 8.50
N ASP A 143 -11.60 -9.84 7.42
CA ASP A 143 -10.55 -10.21 6.49
C ASP A 143 -9.16 -10.04 7.11
N ARG A 144 -8.41 -11.15 7.18
CA ARG A 144 -7.03 -11.19 7.70
C ARG A 144 -6.09 -10.25 6.94
N TRP A 145 -6.32 -10.05 5.65
CA TRP A 145 -5.44 -9.25 4.79
C TRP A 145 -5.54 -7.77 5.11
N TRP A 146 -6.73 -7.28 5.47
CA TRP A 146 -6.90 -5.92 5.96
C TRP A 146 -6.32 -5.72 7.36
N ARG A 147 -6.46 -6.69 8.26
CA ARG A 147 -5.80 -6.63 9.58
C ARG A 147 -4.27 -6.63 9.44
N ARG A 148 -3.73 -7.47 8.55
CA ARG A 148 -2.31 -7.42 8.17
C ARG A 148 -1.94 -6.06 7.58
N ALA A 149 -2.75 -5.52 6.67
CA ALA A 149 -2.50 -4.23 6.04
C ALA A 149 -2.37 -3.09 7.07
N ALA A 150 -3.19 -3.10 8.12
CA ALA A 150 -3.10 -2.13 9.21
C ALA A 150 -1.69 -2.12 9.84
N LEU A 151 -1.14 -3.30 10.16
CA LEU A 151 0.20 -3.43 10.72
C LEU A 151 1.29 -3.11 9.70
N VAL A 152 1.18 -3.60 8.46
CA VAL A 152 2.24 -3.42 7.45
C VAL A 152 2.31 -1.97 6.95
N ALA A 153 1.21 -1.20 7.02
CA ALA A 153 1.24 0.23 6.72
C ALA A 153 2.22 1.00 7.63
N THR A 154 2.45 0.54 8.87
CA THR A 154 3.45 1.13 9.78
C THR A 154 4.88 1.04 9.25
N THR A 155 5.17 0.15 8.30
CA THR A 155 6.51 0.04 7.69
C THR A 155 6.91 1.29 6.93
N ALA A 156 5.96 2.06 6.38
CA ALA A 156 6.25 3.35 5.76
C ALA A 156 6.63 4.42 6.81
N LEU A 157 6.27 4.23 8.08
CA LEU A 157 6.64 5.12 9.18
C LEU A 157 8.01 4.77 9.77
N ASN A 158 8.37 3.48 9.79
CA ASN A 158 9.53 3.00 10.55
C ASN A 158 10.70 2.48 9.67
N VAL A 159 10.46 2.01 8.45
CA VAL A 159 11.55 1.47 7.61
C VAL A 159 12.27 2.60 6.90
N ARG A 160 13.55 2.83 7.22
CA ARG A 160 14.38 3.91 6.63
C ARG A 160 14.42 3.90 5.11
N THR A 161 14.58 2.73 4.49
CA THR A 161 14.60 2.59 3.02
C THR A 161 13.27 2.90 2.35
N ARG A 162 12.19 3.07 3.12
CA ARG A 162 10.86 3.48 2.68
C ARG A 162 10.52 4.92 3.08
N GLY A 163 11.50 5.68 3.58
CA GLY A 163 11.32 7.05 4.05
C GLY A 163 10.84 7.18 5.50
N GLY A 164 10.80 6.07 6.25
CA GLY A 164 10.40 6.08 7.65
C GLY A 164 11.39 6.83 8.54
N THR A 165 10.84 7.63 9.46
CA THR A 165 11.58 8.42 10.47
C THR A 165 11.24 8.01 11.91
N GLY A 166 10.48 6.93 12.08
CA GLY A 166 9.97 6.47 13.37
C GLY A 166 8.66 7.14 13.76
N ASP A 167 7.68 6.34 14.17
CA ASP A 167 6.43 6.84 14.77
C ASP A 167 5.87 5.81 15.77
N ALA A 168 6.33 5.89 17.02
CA ALA A 168 5.93 4.98 18.08
C ALA A 168 4.41 5.05 18.34
N HIS A 169 3.86 6.26 18.44
CA HIS A 169 2.45 6.46 18.71
C HIS A 169 1.55 5.79 17.66
N ARG A 170 1.75 6.05 16.37
CA ARG A 170 0.93 5.42 15.31
C ARG A 170 1.14 3.92 15.23
N THR A 171 2.37 3.44 15.45
CA THR A 171 2.68 2.02 15.37
C THR A 171 2.05 1.24 16.52
N LEU A 172 2.23 1.70 17.76
CA LEU A 172 1.72 1.02 18.96
C LEU A 172 0.19 1.08 19.04
N MET A 173 -0.44 2.17 18.60
CA MET A 173 -1.89 2.28 18.49
C MET A 173 -2.50 1.18 17.60
N ILE A 174 -1.85 0.79 16.50
CA ILE A 174 -2.31 -0.32 15.66
C ILE A 174 -1.94 -1.68 16.28
N ALA A 175 -0.73 -1.78 16.83
CA ALA A 175 -0.25 -3.00 17.48
C ALA A 175 -1.18 -3.45 18.62
N GLU A 176 -1.62 -2.51 19.46
CA GLU A 176 -2.53 -2.76 20.58
C GLU A 176 -3.87 -3.36 20.11
N ARG A 177 -4.42 -2.88 18.98
CA ARG A 177 -5.67 -3.41 18.43
C ARG A 177 -5.58 -4.85 17.95
N LEU A 178 -4.38 -5.33 17.62
CA LEU A 178 -4.15 -6.64 17.05
C LEU A 178 -3.30 -7.54 17.95
N VAL A 179 -3.07 -7.13 19.20
CA VAL A 179 -2.18 -7.81 20.15
C VAL A 179 -2.63 -9.24 20.48
N ALA A 180 -3.95 -9.46 20.47
CA ALA A 180 -4.59 -10.75 20.73
C ALA A 180 -4.89 -11.55 19.45
N ASP A 181 -4.60 -11.02 18.26
CA ASP A 181 -4.84 -11.76 17.02
C ASP A 181 -3.97 -13.04 16.98
N ARG A 182 -4.54 -14.10 16.43
CA ARG A 182 -3.93 -15.44 16.36
C ARG A 182 -3.74 -15.93 14.92
N ASP A 183 -4.17 -15.18 13.92
CA ASP A 183 -3.85 -15.49 12.53
C ASP A 183 -2.34 -15.33 12.29
N ASP A 184 -1.69 -16.37 11.78
CA ASP A 184 -0.22 -16.38 11.59
C ASP A 184 0.26 -15.23 10.68
N MET A 185 -0.52 -14.80 9.69
CA MET A 185 -0.16 -13.67 8.83
C MET A 185 -0.24 -12.33 9.57
N VAL A 186 -1.17 -12.18 10.50
CA VAL A 186 -1.29 -10.96 11.32
C VAL A 186 -0.21 -10.95 12.40
N VAL A 187 0.00 -12.08 13.09
CA VAL A 187 1.05 -12.25 14.11
C VAL A 187 2.44 -11.95 13.56
N LYS A 188 2.75 -12.41 12.34
CA LYS A 188 4.02 -12.09 11.66
C LYS A 188 4.16 -10.60 11.35
N ALA A 189 3.07 -9.94 10.96
CA ALA A 189 3.09 -8.50 10.71
C ALA A 189 3.25 -7.70 12.01
N LEU A 190 2.68 -8.16 13.12
CA LEU A 190 2.84 -7.54 14.43
C LEU A 190 4.30 -7.62 14.92
N SER A 191 4.91 -8.82 14.84
CA SER A 191 6.34 -9.00 15.08
C SER A 191 7.18 -8.06 14.21
N TRP A 192 6.87 -7.96 12.92
CA TRP A 192 7.60 -7.09 12.01
C TRP A 192 7.47 -5.61 12.38
N ALA A 193 6.26 -5.10 12.59
CA ALA A 193 6.00 -3.71 12.95
C ALA A 193 6.77 -3.29 14.21
N LEU A 194 6.72 -4.11 15.27
CA LEU A 194 7.45 -3.84 16.51
C LEU A 194 8.97 -3.88 16.30
N ARG A 195 9.51 -4.83 15.52
CA ARG A 195 10.95 -4.91 15.25
C ARG A 195 11.47 -3.74 14.43
N GLU A 196 10.68 -3.18 13.53
CA GLU A 196 11.06 -1.95 12.82
C GLU A 196 11.00 -0.72 13.74
N LEU A 197 10.10 -0.71 14.73
CA LEU A 197 10.01 0.37 15.70
C LEU A 197 11.19 0.41 16.68
N ILE A 198 11.80 -0.74 17.00
CA ILE A 198 12.98 -0.83 17.90
C ILE A 198 14.11 0.12 17.49
N TYR A 199 14.30 0.35 16.19
CA TYR A 199 15.34 1.26 15.69
C TYR A 199 15.13 2.72 16.07
N TRP A 200 13.93 3.09 16.51
CA TRP A 200 13.51 4.44 16.82
C TRP A 200 13.18 4.62 18.29
N ASP A 201 12.48 3.65 18.89
CA ASP A 201 12.04 3.71 20.28
C ASP A 201 12.05 2.30 20.91
N PRO A 202 13.23 1.80 21.30
CA PRO A 202 13.33 0.47 21.92
C PRO A 202 12.65 0.40 23.29
N ALA A 203 12.61 1.52 24.03
CA ALA A 203 11.96 1.59 25.34
C ALA A 203 10.45 1.40 25.21
N ALA A 204 9.79 2.14 24.31
CA ALA A 204 8.35 1.99 24.09
C ALA A 204 7.97 0.58 23.61
N VAL A 205 8.83 -0.10 22.85
CA VAL A 205 8.61 -1.50 22.46
C VAL A 205 8.77 -2.45 23.65
N ALA A 206 9.76 -2.23 24.52
CA ALA A 206 9.94 -3.04 25.73
C ALA A 206 8.73 -2.91 26.67
N ASP A 207 8.28 -1.68 26.92
CA ASP A 207 7.10 -1.39 27.75
C ASP A 207 5.84 -2.04 27.15
N PHE A 208 5.65 -1.96 25.83
CA PHE A 208 4.54 -2.61 25.13
C PHE A 208 4.56 -4.14 25.32
N LEU A 209 5.73 -4.78 25.26
CA LEU A 209 5.84 -6.23 25.47
C LEU A 209 5.50 -6.63 26.91
N GLU A 210 5.89 -5.83 27.90
CA GLU A 210 5.59 -6.08 29.30
C GLU A 210 4.09 -5.91 29.57
N GLN A 211 3.51 -4.78 29.14
CA GLN A 211 2.10 -4.47 29.34
C GLN A 211 1.16 -5.52 28.71
N HIS A 212 1.56 -6.10 27.58
CA HIS A 212 0.73 -7.04 26.83
C HIS A 212 1.26 -8.49 26.82
N ASP A 213 2.15 -8.88 27.74
CA ASP A 213 2.83 -10.19 27.71
C ASP A 213 1.84 -11.37 27.61
N GLN A 214 0.72 -11.30 28.35
CA GLN A 214 -0.29 -12.36 28.39
C GLN A 214 -1.12 -12.45 27.11
N ALA A 215 -1.32 -11.32 26.42
CA ALA A 215 -2.11 -11.26 25.19
C ALA A 215 -1.27 -11.63 23.95
N LEU A 216 0.02 -11.29 23.95
CA LEU A 216 0.90 -11.48 22.80
C LEU A 216 1.13 -12.94 22.44
N ALA A 217 1.11 -13.22 21.13
CA ALA A 217 1.49 -14.54 20.63
C ALA A 217 2.97 -14.85 20.96
N PRO A 218 3.32 -16.11 21.34
CA PRO A 218 4.69 -16.47 21.71
C PRO A 218 5.75 -16.12 20.66
N ARG A 219 5.40 -16.20 19.37
CA ARG A 219 6.26 -15.79 18.25
C ARG A 219 6.70 -14.33 18.38
N VAL A 220 5.76 -13.42 18.63
CA VAL A 220 6.04 -11.98 18.72
C VAL A 220 7.00 -11.72 19.86
N LYS A 221 6.70 -12.29 21.05
CA LYS A 221 7.56 -12.15 22.23
C LYS A 221 9.00 -12.57 21.95
N ARG A 222 9.18 -13.77 21.37
CA ARG A 222 10.50 -14.31 21.04
C ARG A 222 11.23 -13.44 20.02
N GLU A 223 10.60 -13.14 18.88
CA GLU A 223 11.25 -12.42 17.78
C GLU A 223 11.58 -10.96 18.15
N VAL A 224 10.72 -10.29 18.91
CA VAL A 224 10.91 -8.90 19.32
C VAL A 224 11.94 -8.81 20.47
N ARG A 225 11.90 -9.70 21.48
CA ARG A 225 12.92 -9.73 22.55
C ARG A 225 14.32 -10.03 22.00
N ASN A 226 14.43 -11.04 21.12
CA ASN A 226 15.70 -11.34 20.46
C ASN A 226 16.25 -10.11 19.72
N LYS A 227 15.38 -9.34 19.06
CA LYS A 227 15.78 -8.12 18.35
C LYS A 227 16.23 -7.00 19.29
N LEU A 228 15.56 -6.84 20.44
CA LEU A 228 15.95 -5.89 21.50
C LEU A 228 17.33 -6.24 22.09
N GLU A 229 17.58 -7.52 22.36
CA GLU A 229 18.80 -7.99 23.01
C GLU A 229 20.01 -8.01 22.07
N THR A 230 19.82 -8.49 20.84
CA THR A 230 20.95 -8.80 19.94
C THR A 230 21.12 -7.82 18.80
N GLY A 231 20.10 -7.01 18.50
CA GLY A 231 20.05 -6.17 17.31
C GLY A 231 19.97 -6.95 15.99
N LEU A 232 19.97 -8.28 15.99
CA LEU A 232 19.97 -9.13 14.79
C LEU A 232 18.57 -9.69 14.46
N LYS A 233 18.38 -10.08 13.19
CA LYS A 233 17.11 -10.68 12.71
C LYS A 233 16.99 -12.16 13.11
N ASN A 234 18.12 -12.87 13.10
CA ASN A 234 18.31 -14.23 13.61
C ASN A 234 19.67 -14.21 14.33
N PRO A 235 19.72 -14.25 15.66
CA PRO A 235 20.95 -14.45 16.40
C PRO A 235 21.51 -15.87 16.19
#